data_AF-A8Q630-F1
#
_entry.id   AF-A8Q630-F1
#
_cell.length_a   1.000
_cell.length_b   1.000
_cell.length_c   1.000
_cell.angle_alpha   90.00
_cell.angle_beta   90.00
_cell.angle_gamma   90.00
#
_symmetry.space_group_name_H-M   'P 1'
#
loop_
_entity.id
_entity.type
_entity.pdbx_description
1 polymer ?
#
loop_
_entity_poly.entity_id
_entity_poly.type
_entity_poly.pdbx_seq_one_letter_code
_entity_poly.pdbx_strand_id
1 'polypeptide(L)'
;MEMEHNHGSRSVSAPAAPLSTPAAETQETRASTQDVDERACDFLELMLEEAERQHKTGFVPMHGSQQKPTAKETTFRGCRFIKERRAGEGGFSTVWQVRGPTAIPASVPGAETDAVRMEPVEEIRQGFFAMKQVSLRRLEPESRDELVQEAKLLEQLAQMPDHEQYVLRYFGHRLNRDTLKIVRSFESDKTCRLEN
;
A
#
# COMPACT_ATOMS: atom_id res chain seq x y z
N MET A 1 -29.14 64.21 -52.32
CA MET A 1 -28.78 63.89 -53.71
C MET A 1 -28.72 62.38 -53.79
N GLU A 2 -29.56 61.85 -54.67
CA GLU A 2 -29.94 60.45 -54.83
C GLU A 2 -28.85 59.56 -55.44
N MET A 3 -29.23 58.29 -55.61
CA MET A 3 -28.69 57.20 -56.44
C MET A 3 -27.83 56.20 -55.65
N GLU A 4 -28.42 55.16 -55.06
CA GLU A 4 -28.88 53.90 -55.68
C GLU A 4 -27.84 53.23 -56.58
N HIS A 5 -27.51 51.96 -56.27
CA HIS A 5 -27.74 50.75 -57.09
C HIS A 5 -27.12 49.53 -56.36
N ASN A 6 -27.49 48.27 -56.59
CA ASN A 6 -28.76 47.53 -56.54
C ASN A 6 -28.35 46.03 -56.56
N HIS A 7 -29.28 45.15 -56.14
CA HIS A 7 -29.33 43.68 -56.36
C HIS A 7 -28.43 42.78 -55.50
N GLY A 8 -28.91 41.68 -54.91
CA GLY A 8 -30.24 41.07 -54.93
C GLY A 8 -30.21 39.66 -54.30
N SER A 9 -31.32 39.28 -53.65
CA SER A 9 -31.97 37.95 -53.55
C SER A 9 -31.12 36.72 -53.15
N ARG A 10 -31.51 35.81 -52.24
CA ARG A 10 -32.83 35.20 -52.02
C ARG A 10 -32.78 34.28 -50.77
N SER A 11 -33.90 34.18 -50.05
CA SER A 11 -34.16 33.32 -48.88
C SER A 11 -34.06 31.80 -49.13
N VAL A 12 -33.74 31.04 -48.07
CA VAL A 12 -34.44 29.78 -47.74
C VAL A 12 -34.54 29.60 -46.21
N SER A 13 -35.76 29.39 -45.74
CA SER A 13 -36.22 28.98 -44.38
C SER A 13 -35.76 27.54 -44.04
N ALA A 14 -35.78 26.92 -42.85
CA ALA A 14 -36.33 27.15 -41.49
C ALA A 14 -35.61 26.15 -40.50
N PRO A 15 -36.07 25.83 -39.26
CA PRO A 15 -35.24 25.78 -38.04
C PRO A 15 -35.00 24.37 -37.43
N ALA A 16 -34.03 24.22 -36.53
CA ALA A 16 -34.02 23.11 -35.55
C ALA A 16 -33.14 23.39 -34.31
N ALA A 17 -33.84 23.46 -33.16
CA ALA A 17 -33.44 23.11 -31.79
C ALA A 17 -32.28 23.84 -31.05
N PRO A 18 -32.49 24.21 -29.77
CA PRO A 18 -31.45 24.78 -28.91
C PRO A 18 -30.51 23.68 -28.39
N LEU A 19 -29.20 23.89 -28.52
CA LEU A 19 -28.20 23.06 -27.85
C LEU A 19 -28.15 23.41 -26.36
N SER A 20 -28.59 22.45 -25.55
CA SER A 20 -28.38 22.40 -24.11
C SER A 20 -26.89 22.37 -23.76
N THR A 21 -26.51 23.19 -22.79
CA THR A 21 -25.26 23.11 -22.05
C THR A 21 -25.18 21.79 -21.27
N PRO A 22 -23.98 21.35 -20.89
CA PRO A 22 -23.80 21.18 -19.45
C PRO A 22 -22.49 21.76 -18.93
N ALA A 23 -22.60 22.25 -17.70
CA ALA A 23 -21.55 22.77 -16.84
C ALA A 23 -20.42 21.75 -16.65
N ALA A 24 -19.18 22.23 -16.67
CA ALA A 24 -18.03 21.45 -16.25
C ALA A 24 -18.08 21.30 -14.72
N GLU A 25 -18.59 20.15 -14.27
CA GLU A 25 -18.51 19.70 -12.90
C GLU A 25 -17.03 19.47 -12.51
N THR A 26 -16.65 20.12 -11.42
CA THR A 26 -15.40 19.85 -10.71
C THR A 26 -15.56 18.50 -10.03
N GLN A 27 -15.00 17.43 -10.60
CA GLN A 27 -14.93 16.14 -9.91
C GLN A 27 -13.75 16.16 -8.92
N GLU A 28 -14.07 16.55 -7.69
CA GLU A 28 -13.30 16.15 -6.52
C GLU A 28 -13.33 14.61 -6.40
N THR A 29 -12.17 13.99 -6.59
CA THR A 29 -11.96 12.57 -6.27
C THR A 29 -12.02 12.40 -4.75
N ARG A 30 -13.24 12.31 -4.20
CA ARG A 30 -13.47 11.68 -2.89
C ARG A 30 -13.12 10.21 -3.02
N ALA A 31 -11.91 9.84 -2.63
CA ALA A 31 -11.59 8.46 -2.32
C ALA A 31 -12.54 8.01 -1.20
N SER A 32 -13.50 7.17 -1.56
CA SER A 32 -14.47 6.56 -0.64
C SER A 32 -13.72 5.88 0.50
N THR A 33 -13.99 6.30 1.73
CA THR A 33 -13.40 5.73 2.95
C THR A 33 -13.75 4.26 3.17
N GLN A 34 -14.75 3.74 2.45
CA GLN A 34 -15.22 2.35 2.52
C GLN A 34 -14.28 1.36 1.81
N ASP A 35 -13.67 1.73 0.66
CA ASP A 35 -12.73 0.85 -0.06
C ASP A 35 -11.42 0.60 0.70
N VAL A 36 -11.09 1.50 1.63
CA VAL A 36 -9.87 1.40 2.44
C VAL A 36 -10.07 0.43 3.61
N ASP A 37 -11.30 0.26 4.10
CA ASP A 37 -11.63 -0.52 5.30
C ASP A 37 -11.72 -2.04 4.99
N GLU A 38 -12.38 -2.43 3.89
CA GLU A 38 -12.49 -3.85 3.49
C GLU A 38 -11.12 -4.45 3.13
N ARG A 39 -10.31 -3.75 2.32
CA ARG A 39 -8.94 -4.19 2.00
C ARG A 39 -7.98 -4.08 3.19
N ALA A 40 -8.34 -3.32 4.23
CA ALA A 40 -7.59 -3.29 5.48
C ALA A 40 -7.85 -4.55 6.32
N CYS A 41 -9.05 -5.13 6.26
CA CYS A 41 -9.36 -6.41 6.89
C CYS A 41 -8.60 -7.57 6.24
N ASP A 42 -8.56 -7.62 4.89
CA ASP A 42 -7.90 -8.71 4.15
C ASP A 42 -6.41 -8.87 4.50
N PHE A 43 -5.65 -7.77 4.58
CA PHE A 43 -4.22 -7.89 4.89
C PHE A 43 -3.96 -8.28 6.35
N LEU A 44 -4.77 -7.76 7.28
CA LEU A 44 -4.57 -8.03 8.70
C LEU A 44 -4.83 -9.50 8.99
N GLU A 45 -5.87 -10.08 8.39
CA GLU A 45 -6.14 -11.51 8.45
C GLU A 45 -4.96 -12.33 7.95
N LEU A 46 -4.45 -12.05 6.74
CA LEU A 46 -3.27 -12.73 6.18
C LEU A 46 -2.03 -12.63 7.09
N MET A 47 -1.81 -11.48 7.73
CA MET A 47 -0.70 -11.32 8.67
C MET A 47 -0.89 -12.16 9.95
N LEU A 48 -2.11 -12.26 10.46
CA LEU A 48 -2.43 -13.07 11.63
C LEU A 48 -2.31 -14.57 11.32
N GLU A 49 -2.74 -15.01 10.14
CA GLU A 49 -2.54 -16.38 9.65
C GLU A 49 -1.06 -16.72 9.52
N GLU A 50 -0.25 -15.79 8.99
CA GLU A 50 1.20 -15.98 8.90
C GLU A 50 1.86 -16.06 10.28
N ALA A 51 1.42 -15.23 11.23
CA ALA A 51 1.88 -15.31 12.63
C ALA A 51 1.53 -16.67 13.25
N GLU A 52 0.31 -17.15 13.04
CA GLU A 52 -0.12 -18.47 13.50
C GLU A 52 0.72 -19.58 12.85
N ARG A 53 0.98 -19.51 11.55
CA ARG A 53 1.84 -20.46 10.83
C ARG A 53 3.25 -20.47 11.40
N GLN A 54 3.85 -19.31 11.65
CA GLN A 54 5.17 -19.20 12.26
C GLN A 54 5.19 -19.85 13.64
N HIS A 55 4.16 -19.63 14.45
CA HIS A 55 4.02 -20.27 15.76
C HIS A 55 3.91 -21.79 15.65
N LYS A 56 2.99 -22.30 14.81
CA LYS A 56 2.79 -23.74 14.56
C LYS A 56 4.05 -24.44 14.05
N THR A 57 4.86 -23.74 13.26
CA THR A 57 6.09 -24.29 12.67
C THR A 57 7.33 -24.10 13.55
N GLY A 58 7.19 -23.47 14.73
CA GLY A 58 8.33 -23.17 15.60
C GLY A 58 9.35 -22.24 14.93
N PHE A 59 8.88 -21.32 14.09
CA PHE A 59 9.74 -20.39 13.37
C PHE A 59 10.57 -19.55 14.34
N VAL A 60 11.89 -19.60 14.19
CA VAL A 60 12.82 -18.76 14.93
C VAL A 60 13.51 -17.85 13.92
N PRO A 61 13.35 -16.52 13.99
CA PRO A 61 14.10 -15.63 13.12
C PRO A 61 15.60 -15.79 13.44
N MET A 62 16.42 -16.12 12.45
CA MET A 62 17.87 -16.20 12.64
C MET A 62 18.38 -14.91 13.27
N HIS A 63 19.15 -14.97 14.34
CA HIS A 63 19.84 -13.80 14.91
C HIS A 63 21.23 -13.67 14.23
N GLY A 64 21.39 -12.75 13.29
CA GLY A 64 22.71 -12.35 12.81
C GLY A 64 23.51 -11.80 13.99
N SER A 65 24.69 -12.36 14.22
CA SER A 65 25.42 -12.35 15.49
C SER A 65 25.92 -10.99 16.01
N GLN A 66 25.55 -9.85 15.41
CA GLN A 66 26.19 -8.57 15.75
C GLN A 66 25.30 -7.32 15.80
N GLN A 67 23.97 -7.42 15.64
CA GLN A 67 23.11 -6.22 15.71
C GLN A 67 22.17 -6.25 16.92
N LYS A 68 22.31 -5.26 17.80
CA LYS A 68 21.39 -5.03 18.92
C LYS A 68 20.00 -4.68 18.37
N PRO A 69 18.92 -5.21 18.98
CA PRO A 69 17.57 -4.83 18.61
C PRO A 69 17.40 -3.31 18.67
N THR A 70 16.85 -2.71 17.60
CA THR A 70 16.62 -1.25 17.58
C THR A 70 15.35 -0.85 18.33
N ALA A 71 14.47 -1.81 18.63
CA ALA A 71 13.20 -1.68 19.34
C ALA A 71 12.38 -0.42 18.96
N LYS A 72 12.46 0.01 17.69
CA LYS A 72 11.83 1.25 17.21
C LYS A 72 10.46 0.93 16.62
N GLU A 73 9.43 1.61 17.10
CA GLU A 73 8.07 1.45 16.56
C GLU A 73 7.96 1.99 15.12
N THR A 74 7.16 1.32 14.30
CA THR A 74 6.78 1.75 12.95
C THR A 74 5.33 1.37 12.67
N THR A 75 4.67 2.13 11.81
CA THR A 75 3.28 1.86 11.40
C THR A 75 3.20 1.39 9.96
N PHE A 76 2.26 0.48 9.70
CA PHE A 76 1.90 0.00 8.37
C PHE A 76 0.40 -0.29 8.34
N ARG A 77 -0.32 0.29 7.36
CA ARG A 77 -1.79 0.21 7.22
C ARG A 77 -2.56 0.33 8.55
N GLY A 78 -2.23 1.34 9.35
CA GLY A 78 -2.88 1.59 10.66
C GLY A 78 -2.34 0.74 11.82
N CYS A 79 -1.76 -0.43 11.56
CA CYS A 79 -1.19 -1.30 12.59
C CYS A 79 0.22 -0.86 13.03
N ARG A 80 0.56 -1.15 14.29
CA ARG A 80 1.90 -0.91 14.87
C ARG A 80 2.78 -2.15 14.79
N PHE A 81 4.08 -1.94 14.60
CA PHE A 81 5.12 -2.96 14.51
C PHE A 81 6.38 -2.50 15.22
N ILE A 82 7.18 -3.42 15.70
CA ILE A 82 8.50 -3.16 16.28
C ILE A 82 9.56 -3.51 15.26
N LYS A 83 10.44 -2.56 14.92
CA LYS A 83 11.66 -2.82 14.15
C LYS A 83 12.68 -3.50 15.05
N GLU A 84 12.79 -4.81 14.89
CA GLU A 84 13.76 -5.62 15.61
C GLU A 84 15.16 -5.31 15.10
N ARG A 85 15.39 -5.40 13.78
CA ARG A 85 16.72 -5.13 13.21
C ARG A 85 16.68 -4.80 11.73
N ARG A 86 17.82 -4.34 11.21
CA ARG A 86 18.06 -4.20 9.77
C ARG A 86 18.43 -5.56 9.18
N ALA A 87 17.73 -5.98 8.13
CA ALA A 87 17.97 -7.22 7.41
C ALA A 87 18.72 -7.00 6.09
N GLY A 88 18.70 -5.77 5.56
CA GLY A 88 19.43 -5.40 4.35
C GLY A 88 19.32 -3.92 4.05
N GLU A 89 20.24 -3.41 3.24
CA GLU A 89 20.28 -2.02 2.82
C GLU A 89 20.62 -1.95 1.33
N GLY A 90 19.93 -1.05 0.63
CA GLY A 90 20.26 -0.65 -0.74
C GLY A 90 20.30 0.88 -0.80
N GLY A 91 20.77 1.45 -1.91
CA GLY A 91 21.04 2.90 -2.01
C GLY A 91 19.88 3.81 -1.59
N PHE A 92 18.63 3.39 -1.85
CA PHE A 92 17.42 4.13 -1.50
C PHE A 92 16.45 3.36 -0.61
N SER A 93 16.85 2.19 -0.10
CA SER A 93 15.92 1.34 0.65
C SER A 93 16.58 0.62 1.81
N THR A 94 15.78 0.30 2.82
CA THR A 94 16.21 -0.50 3.96
C THR A 94 15.17 -1.57 4.21
N VAL A 95 15.60 -2.82 4.31
CA VAL A 95 14.75 -3.93 4.73
C VAL A 95 14.92 -4.11 6.23
N TRP A 96 13.80 -4.08 6.95
CA TRP A 96 13.74 -4.32 8.39
C TRP A 96 13.10 -5.68 8.65
N GLN A 97 13.69 -6.45 9.57
CA GLN A 97 12.91 -7.45 10.27
C GLN A 97 12.03 -6.71 11.29
N VAL A 98 10.72 -6.93 11.18
CA VAL A 98 9.75 -6.35 12.11
C VAL A 98 8.96 -7.45 12.81
N ARG A 99 8.54 -7.18 14.03
CA ARG A 99 7.59 -8.00 14.78
C ARG A 99 6.25 -7.28 14.92
N GLY A 100 5.14 -7.97 14.73
CA GLY A 100 3.81 -7.43 14.93
C GLY A 100 2.72 -8.22 14.21
N PRO A 101 1.55 -7.60 13.93
CA PRO A 101 1.14 -6.30 14.47
C PRO A 101 1.14 -6.34 16.00
N THR A 102 1.69 -5.33 16.68
CA THR A 102 1.69 -5.23 18.16
C THR A 102 0.46 -4.49 18.69
N ALA A 103 -0.17 -3.70 17.81
CA ALA A 103 -1.47 -3.11 18.06
C ALA A 103 -2.19 -2.87 16.73
N ILE A 104 -3.52 -2.99 16.75
CA ILE A 104 -4.42 -2.80 15.61
C ILE A 104 -5.44 -1.70 15.93
N PRO A 105 -5.99 -1.00 14.92
CA PRO A 105 -7.10 -0.08 15.13
C PRO A 105 -8.28 -0.78 15.81
N ALA A 106 -8.84 -0.16 16.85
CA ALA A 106 -10.07 -0.62 17.47
C ALA A 106 -11.25 -0.32 16.53
N SER A 107 -12.04 -1.33 16.18
CA SER A 107 -13.32 -1.12 15.50
C SER A 107 -14.30 -0.48 16.50
N VAL A 108 -14.38 0.85 16.53
CA VAL A 108 -15.34 1.57 17.38
C VAL A 108 -16.50 2.07 16.51
N PRO A 109 -17.70 1.47 16.59
CA PRO A 109 -18.87 2.00 15.90
C PRO A 109 -19.19 3.41 16.42
N GLY A 110 -19.26 4.40 15.53
CA GLY A 110 -19.76 5.75 15.84
C GLY A 110 -18.77 6.74 16.48
N ALA A 111 -17.47 6.47 16.45
CA ALA A 111 -16.49 7.44 16.95
C ALA A 111 -16.20 8.56 15.94
N GLU A 112 -16.89 9.69 16.04
CA GLU A 112 -16.34 10.97 15.59
C GLU A 112 -15.27 11.43 16.57
N THR A 113 -14.02 10.98 16.40
CA THR A 113 -12.87 11.68 17.00
C THR A 113 -11.61 11.38 16.19
N ASP A 114 -10.81 12.43 15.97
CA ASP A 114 -9.52 12.47 15.24
C ASP A 114 -8.42 11.50 15.75
N ALA A 115 -8.71 10.64 16.72
CA ALA A 115 -7.75 9.70 17.30
C ALA A 115 -8.25 8.25 17.22
N VAL A 116 -7.71 7.49 16.27
CA VAL A 116 -7.94 6.03 16.15
C VAL A 116 -7.39 5.35 17.42
N ARG A 117 -8.28 4.81 18.26
CA ARG A 117 -7.89 3.99 19.42
C ARG A 117 -7.18 2.73 18.92
N MET A 118 -6.07 2.37 19.55
CA MET A 118 -5.30 1.16 19.20
C MET A 118 -5.47 0.09 20.27
N GLU A 119 -5.84 -1.13 19.86
CA GLU A 119 -5.92 -2.31 20.71
C GLU A 119 -4.64 -3.14 20.63
N PRO A 120 -4.06 -3.56 21.76
CA PRO A 120 -2.86 -4.39 21.76
C PRO A 120 -3.17 -5.78 21.20
N VAL A 121 -2.19 -6.37 20.51
CA VAL A 121 -2.24 -7.76 20.03
C VAL A 121 -1.37 -8.62 20.94
N GLU A 122 -1.90 -9.74 21.42
CA GLU A 122 -1.18 -10.70 22.25
C GLU A 122 0.07 -11.25 21.55
N GLU A 123 1.16 -11.49 22.27
CA GLU A 123 2.45 -11.92 21.69
C GLU A 123 2.35 -13.21 20.86
N ILE A 124 1.49 -14.15 21.27
CA ILE A 124 1.25 -15.41 20.54
C ILE A 124 0.63 -15.20 19.16
N ARG A 125 -0.01 -14.06 18.93
CA ARG A 125 -0.63 -13.66 17.66
C ARG A 125 0.27 -12.71 16.85
N GLN A 126 1.49 -12.46 17.31
CA GLN A 126 2.46 -11.63 16.60
C GLN A 126 3.43 -12.51 15.81
N GLY A 127 3.77 -12.06 14.61
CA GLY A 127 4.72 -12.73 13.72
C GLY A 127 5.91 -11.85 13.35
N PHE A 128 6.88 -12.44 12.68
CA PHE A 128 8.02 -11.77 12.07
C PHE A 128 7.79 -11.53 10.58
N PHE A 129 8.08 -10.32 10.12
CA PHE A 129 7.88 -9.91 8.73
C PHE A 129 9.09 -9.14 8.19
N ALA A 130 9.25 -9.14 6.88
CA ALA A 130 10.18 -8.25 6.19
C ALA A 130 9.43 -6.97 5.79
N MET A 131 9.88 -5.82 6.29
CA MET A 131 9.39 -4.50 5.89
C MET A 131 10.46 -3.77 5.08
N LYS A 132 10.31 -3.73 3.75
CA LYS A 132 11.15 -2.90 2.87
C LYS A 132 10.62 -1.46 2.92
N GLN A 133 11.47 -0.54 3.34
CA GLN A 133 11.17 0.89 3.36
C GLN A 133 12.04 1.59 2.33
N VAL A 134 11.43 2.16 1.29
CA VAL A 134 12.10 2.90 0.21
C VAL A 134 11.91 4.39 0.41
N SER A 135 12.99 5.17 0.37
CA SER A 135 12.94 6.64 0.41
C SER A 135 12.72 7.18 -1.00
N LEU A 136 11.61 7.88 -1.21
CA LEU A 136 11.25 8.44 -2.51
C LEU A 136 11.87 9.82 -2.75
N ARG A 137 12.27 10.52 -1.68
CA ARG A 137 12.81 11.89 -1.75
C ARG A 137 14.03 12.03 -2.64
N ARG A 138 14.82 10.97 -2.77
CA ARG A 138 16.10 10.94 -3.51
C ARG A 138 15.98 10.29 -4.89
N LEU A 139 14.77 9.94 -5.30
CA LEU A 139 14.51 9.31 -6.59
C LEU A 139 13.98 10.35 -7.58
N GLU A 140 14.38 10.19 -8.84
CA GLU A 140 13.77 10.88 -9.97
C GLU A 140 12.29 10.53 -10.09
N PRO A 141 11.43 11.44 -10.58
CA PRO A 141 9.99 11.21 -10.71
C PRO A 141 9.65 9.91 -11.44
N GLU A 142 10.32 9.62 -12.55
CA GLU A 142 10.08 8.42 -13.37
C GLU A 142 10.36 7.14 -12.57
N SER A 143 11.45 7.11 -11.81
CA SER A 143 11.79 5.98 -10.94
C SER A 143 10.79 5.79 -9.80
N ARG A 144 10.09 6.86 -9.37
CA ARG A 144 9.02 6.74 -8.36
C ARG A 144 7.81 6.05 -8.97
N ASP A 145 7.43 6.42 -10.18
CA ASP A 145 6.28 5.83 -10.87
C ASP A 145 6.53 4.34 -11.17
N GLU A 146 7.73 3.98 -11.61
CA GLU A 146 8.15 2.58 -11.81
C GLU A 146 8.03 1.76 -10.51
N LEU A 147 8.49 2.30 -9.38
CA LEU A 147 8.36 1.62 -8.08
C LEU A 147 6.91 1.45 -7.62
N VAL A 148 6.06 2.43 -7.92
CA VAL A 148 4.62 2.33 -7.62
C VAL A 148 3.97 1.27 -8.51
N GLN A 149 4.36 1.19 -9.78
CA GLN A 149 3.90 0.14 -10.69
C GLN A 149 4.38 -1.25 -10.24
N GLU A 150 5.63 -1.39 -9.82
CA GLU A 150 6.17 -2.64 -9.26
C GLU A 150 5.38 -3.07 -8.02
N ALA A 151 5.08 -2.14 -7.10
CA ALA A 151 4.31 -2.46 -5.89
C ALA A 151 2.88 -2.94 -6.20
N LYS A 152 2.25 -2.38 -7.24
CA LYS A 152 0.94 -2.82 -7.75
C LYS A 152 1.03 -4.17 -8.45
N LEU A 153 2.07 -4.42 -9.23
CA LEU A 153 2.31 -5.72 -9.86
C LEU A 153 2.47 -6.81 -8.81
N LEU A 154 3.20 -6.55 -7.72
CA LEU A 154 3.31 -7.50 -6.60
C LEU A 154 1.96 -7.81 -5.96
N GLU A 155 1.09 -6.81 -5.81
CA GLU A 155 -0.28 -7.01 -5.31
C GLU A 155 -1.12 -7.88 -6.26
N GLN A 156 -0.99 -7.68 -7.58
CA GLN A 156 -1.67 -8.52 -8.58
C GLN A 156 -1.15 -9.96 -8.57
N LEU A 157 0.17 -10.15 -8.49
CA LEU A 157 0.78 -11.48 -8.41
C LEU A 157 0.32 -12.23 -7.16
N ALA A 158 0.15 -11.52 -6.03
CA ALA A 158 -0.35 -12.11 -4.78
C ALA A 158 -1.82 -12.55 -4.83
N GLN A 159 -2.59 -12.09 -5.82
CA GLN A 159 -3.98 -12.51 -6.01
C GLN A 159 -4.10 -13.74 -6.93
N MET A 160 -3.00 -14.17 -7.56
CA MET A 160 -3.01 -15.34 -8.42
C MET A 160 -3.10 -16.63 -7.59
N PRO A 161 -3.84 -17.65 -8.05
CA PRO A 161 -3.82 -18.97 -7.43
C PRO A 161 -2.38 -19.52 -7.39
N ASP A 162 -2.03 -20.18 -6.29
CA ASP A 162 -0.73 -20.86 -6.10
C ASP A 162 0.53 -19.96 -6.22
N HIS A 163 0.37 -18.63 -6.17
CA HIS A 163 1.49 -17.68 -6.30
C HIS A 163 2.61 -17.91 -5.27
N GLU A 164 2.26 -18.41 -4.08
CA GLU A 164 3.19 -18.66 -2.98
C GLU A 164 4.31 -19.65 -3.32
N GLN A 165 4.16 -20.42 -4.40
CA GLN A 165 5.20 -21.34 -4.91
C GLN A 165 6.31 -20.61 -5.67
N TYR A 166 6.04 -19.40 -6.17
CA TYR A 166 6.92 -18.67 -7.08
C TYR A 166 7.35 -17.30 -6.55
N VAL A 167 6.52 -16.69 -5.69
CA VAL A 167 6.79 -15.38 -5.09
C VAL A 167 6.61 -15.43 -3.59
N LEU A 168 7.40 -14.60 -2.89
CA LEU A 168 7.25 -14.42 -1.45
C LEU A 168 5.84 -13.92 -1.13
N ARG A 169 5.23 -14.46 -0.07
CA ARG A 169 3.93 -14.00 0.42
C ARG A 169 3.95 -12.50 0.66
N TYR A 170 2.99 -11.81 0.09
CA TYR A 170 2.90 -10.36 0.06
C TYR A 170 1.72 -9.90 0.91
N PHE A 171 1.98 -9.02 1.89
CA PHE A 171 0.97 -8.52 2.82
C PHE A 171 0.54 -7.08 2.49
N GLY A 172 1.00 -6.54 1.35
CA GLY A 172 0.62 -5.22 0.90
C GLY A 172 1.76 -4.20 0.90
N HIS A 173 1.38 -3.02 0.42
CA HIS A 173 2.21 -1.84 0.44
C HIS A 173 1.45 -0.62 0.99
N ARG A 174 2.21 0.39 1.40
CA ARG A 174 1.71 1.73 1.76
C ARG A 174 2.64 2.76 1.15
N LEU A 175 2.07 3.56 0.25
CA LEU A 175 2.72 4.72 -0.33
C LEU A 175 2.34 5.98 0.47
N ASN A 176 3.32 6.83 0.74
CA ASN A 176 3.08 8.22 1.12
C ASN A 176 4.01 9.13 0.29
N ARG A 177 3.94 10.45 0.49
CA ARG A 177 4.72 11.43 -0.28
C ARG A 177 6.22 11.14 -0.36
N ASP A 178 6.79 10.58 0.72
CA ASP A 178 8.24 10.47 0.89
C ASP A 178 8.75 9.03 0.95
N THR A 179 7.87 8.05 1.09
CA THR A 179 8.24 6.68 1.45
C THR A 179 7.24 5.68 0.91
N LEU A 180 7.77 4.60 0.33
CA LEU A 180 7.04 3.38 0.02
C LEU A 180 7.44 2.29 1.03
N LYS A 181 6.45 1.72 1.73
CA LYS A 181 6.64 0.55 2.58
C LYS A 181 6.00 -0.66 1.93
N ILE A 182 6.73 -1.77 1.87
CA ILE A 182 6.24 -3.07 1.39
C ILE A 182 6.46 -4.09 2.51
N VAL A 183 5.43 -4.88 2.82
CA VAL A 183 5.49 -5.93 3.83
C VAL A 183 5.31 -7.29 3.16
N ARG A 184 6.19 -8.22 3.48
CA ARG A 184 6.22 -9.60 2.93
C ARG A 184 6.65 -10.61 3.99
N SER A 185 6.52 -11.90 3.69
CA SER A 185 6.99 -12.97 4.57
C SER A 185 8.47 -12.76 4.92
N PHE A 186 8.81 -13.08 6.17
CA PHE A 186 10.20 -13.11 6.60
C PHE A 186 10.72 -14.53 6.46
N GLU A 187 11.63 -14.73 5.52
CA GLU A 187 12.35 -15.99 5.40
C GLU A 187 13.72 -15.82 6.06
N SER A 188 13.97 -16.62 7.09
CA SER A 188 15.32 -16.87 7.55
C SER A 188 16.03 -17.72 6.49
N ASP A 189 17.17 -17.23 5.99
CA ASP A 189 18.02 -17.93 5.03
C ASP A 189 18.17 -19.41 5.45
N LYS A 190 17.65 -20.34 4.63
CA LYS A 190 17.83 -21.79 4.84
C LYS A 190 19.20 -22.28 4.37
N THR A 191 20.08 -21.37 3.94
CA THR A 191 21.34 -21.65 3.25
C THR A 191 22.46 -22.21 4.13
N CYS A 192 22.22 -22.56 5.40
CA CYS A 192 23.18 -23.29 6.25
C CYS A 192 22.74 -24.72 6.62
N ARG A 193 21.88 -25.38 5.82
CA ARG A 193 21.58 -26.82 5.96
C ARG A 193 21.92 -27.64 4.71
N LEU A 194 23.04 -27.31 4.08
CA LEU A 194 23.70 -28.16 3.10
C LEU A 194 25.20 -28.20 3.41
N GLU A 195 25.55 -28.80 4.54
CA GLU A 195 26.85 -29.44 4.72
C GLU A 195 26.56 -30.84 5.25
N ASN A 196 26.43 -31.79 4.31
CA ASN A 196 26.67 -33.21 4.53
C ASN A 196 28.13 -33.48 4.21
#